data_AF-A0A0C9RI92-F1
#
_entry.id   AF-A0A0C9RI92-F1
#
_cell.length_a   1.000
_cell.length_b   1.000
_cell.length_c   1.000
_cell.angle_alpha   90.00
_cell.angle_beta   90.00
_cell.angle_gamma   90.00
#
_symmetry.space_group_name_H-M   'P 1'
#
loop_
_entity.id
_entity.type
_entity.pdbx_description
1 polymer ?
#
loop_
_entity_poly.entity_id
_entity_poly.type
_entity_poly.pdbx_seq_one_letter_code
_entity_poly.pdbx_strand_id
1 'polypeptide(L)'
;MEDSDNQSEVDKMMDLVLSKGSVYVWNAEDWLSLRQEHRIIGNLVGCLPRVPRQEVLLGLPLRLRPEEAHLLLDKKIARLVSQKTLHQEPTDTLVNKLKNYREKLFKEQNEYLKKERIKMIELQMDKIIEGKRRKLYG
;
A
#
# COMPACT_ATOMS: atom_id res chain seq x y z
N MET A 1 -13.34 -21.93 39.39
CA MET A 1 -12.47 -21.80 38.21
C MET A 1 -13.36 -21.14 37.18
N GLU A 2 -13.56 -19.84 37.36
CA GLU A 2 -14.55 -19.04 36.64
C GLU A 2 -13.83 -17.75 36.21
N ASP A 3 -13.63 -17.66 34.91
CA ASP A 3 -13.69 -16.47 34.05
C ASP A 3 -13.27 -15.14 34.70
N SER A 4 -12.00 -14.81 34.53
CA SER A 4 -11.48 -13.45 34.71
C SER A 4 -10.42 -13.12 33.64
N ASP A 5 -10.68 -13.54 32.39
CA ASP A 5 -10.01 -13.03 31.20
C ASP A 5 -10.94 -12.03 30.51
N ASN A 6 -11.01 -10.78 30.99
CA ASN A 6 -11.24 -9.63 30.12
C ASN A 6 -10.99 -8.30 30.86
N GLN A 7 -9.78 -8.11 31.39
CA GLN A 7 -9.33 -6.76 31.72
C GLN A 7 -8.41 -6.28 30.60
N SER A 8 -8.85 -5.21 29.93
CA SER A 8 -8.10 -4.30 29.06
C SER A 8 -7.88 -4.67 27.58
N GLU A 9 -8.96 -4.83 26.82
CA GLU A 9 -8.99 -4.20 25.48
C GLU A 9 -8.93 -2.69 25.69
N VAL A 10 -7.71 -2.17 25.76
CA VAL A 10 -7.46 -0.73 25.71
C VAL A 10 -8.08 -0.24 24.41
N ASP A 11 -9.13 0.58 24.54
CA ASP A 11 -9.80 1.34 23.49
C ASP A 11 -8.75 1.89 22.51
N LYS A 12 -8.46 1.10 21.46
CA LYS A 12 -7.33 1.35 20.56
C LYS A 12 -7.80 2.42 19.60
N MET A 13 -7.62 3.66 20.03
CA MET A 13 -7.93 4.83 19.23
C MET A 13 -7.14 4.80 17.93
N MET A 14 -7.84 4.72 16.80
CA MET A 14 -7.23 4.68 15.48
C MET A 14 -6.61 6.03 15.14
N ASP A 15 -5.39 6.03 14.58
CA ASP A 15 -4.71 7.26 14.21
C ASP A 15 -5.04 7.64 12.76
N LEU A 16 -5.80 8.74 12.60
CA LEU A 16 -6.18 9.31 11.32
C LEU A 16 -5.21 10.44 10.94
N VAL A 17 -4.51 10.33 9.83
CA VAL A 17 -3.55 11.33 9.38
C VAL A 17 -4.23 12.40 8.54
N LEU A 18 -4.20 13.66 8.99
CA LEU A 18 -4.67 14.81 8.21
C LEU A 18 -3.56 15.34 7.31
N SER A 19 -3.80 15.36 6.00
CA SER A 19 -2.89 15.97 5.03
C SER A 19 -3.66 16.68 3.91
N LYS A 20 -3.32 17.95 3.65
CA LYS A 20 -3.90 18.80 2.59
C LYS A 20 -5.44 18.74 2.52
N GLY A 21 -6.10 18.76 3.69
CA GLY A 21 -7.56 18.74 3.80
C GLY A 21 -8.23 17.37 3.61
N SER A 22 -7.46 16.30 3.43
CA SER A 22 -7.96 14.92 3.37
C SER A 22 -7.46 14.10 4.55
N VAL A 23 -8.25 13.12 4.97
CA VAL A 23 -7.96 12.24 6.10
C VAL A 23 -7.58 10.85 5.60
N TYR A 24 -6.50 10.31 6.13
CA TYR A 24 -5.92 9.04 5.67
C TYR A 24 -5.72 8.06 6.82
N VAL A 25 -5.95 6.77 6.53
CA VAL A 25 -5.60 5.64 7.39
C VAL A 25 -4.48 4.85 6.72
N TRP A 26 -3.38 4.68 7.44
CA TRP A 26 -2.18 3.99 6.95
C TRP A 26 -2.04 2.57 7.49
N ASN A 27 -2.64 2.29 8.64
CA ASN A 27 -2.59 0.99 9.28
C ASN A 27 -3.62 0.03 8.64
N ALA A 28 -3.18 -1.20 8.35
CA ALA A 28 -4.03 -2.23 7.78
C ALA A 28 -5.03 -2.82 8.77
N GLU A 29 -4.66 -2.89 10.05
CA GLU A 29 -5.54 -3.38 11.11
C GLU A 29 -6.70 -2.41 11.34
N ASP A 30 -6.40 -1.11 11.49
CA ASP A 30 -7.40 -0.05 11.62
C ASP A 30 -8.33 -0.02 10.40
N TRP A 31 -7.79 -0.19 9.19
CA TRP A 31 -8.59 -0.31 7.97
C TRP A 31 -9.55 -1.51 8.00
N LEU A 32 -9.13 -2.65 8.53
CA LEU A 32 -9.95 -3.85 8.60
C LEU A 32 -11.09 -3.67 9.61
N SER A 33 -10.79 -3.18 10.82
CA SER A 33 -11.79 -2.88 11.84
C SER A 33 -12.80 -1.84 11.37
N LEU A 34 -12.37 -0.80 10.65
CA LEU A 34 -13.29 0.18 10.04
C LEU A 34 -14.32 -0.47 9.12
N ARG A 35 -13.93 -1.49 8.35
CA ARG A 35 -14.83 -2.19 7.43
C ARG A 35 -15.73 -3.21 8.13
N GLN A 36 -15.17 -3.97 9.07
CA GLN A 36 -15.90 -5.05 9.74
C GLN A 36 -16.87 -4.55 10.79
N GLU A 37 -16.42 -3.62 11.64
CA GLU A 37 -17.16 -3.18 12.83
C GLU A 37 -17.97 -1.92 12.54
N HIS A 38 -17.37 -0.93 11.88
CA HIS A 38 -17.98 0.37 11.65
C HIS A 38 -18.66 0.52 10.27
N ARG A 39 -18.46 -0.45 9.37
CA ARG A 39 -18.97 -0.47 7.99
C ARG A 39 -18.56 0.77 7.18
N ILE A 40 -17.40 1.34 7.48
CA ILE A 40 -16.81 2.48 6.77
C ILE A 40 -15.88 1.92 5.69
N ILE A 41 -16.17 2.26 4.43
CA ILE A 41 -15.46 1.66 3.28
C ILE A 41 -14.28 2.51 2.86
N GLY A 42 -14.47 3.84 2.81
CA GLY A 42 -13.53 4.83 2.26
C GLY A 42 -13.05 4.51 0.84
N ASN A 43 -12.05 5.25 0.36
CA ASN A 43 -11.39 4.99 -0.93
C ASN A 43 -9.91 4.65 -0.72
N LEU A 44 -9.47 3.48 -1.18
CA LEU A 44 -8.06 3.12 -1.22
C LEU A 44 -7.36 3.94 -2.31
N VAL A 45 -6.25 4.62 -1.99
CA VAL A 45 -5.53 5.49 -2.94
C VAL A 45 -4.06 5.12 -3.11
N GLY A 46 -3.57 4.12 -2.37
CA GLY A 46 -2.20 3.63 -2.51
C GLY A 46 -2.03 2.87 -3.81
N CYS A 47 -1.29 3.44 -4.75
CA CYS A 47 -0.84 2.69 -5.91
C CYS A 47 0.49 1.97 -5.59
N LEU A 48 0.60 0.73 -6.03
CA LEU A 48 1.93 0.11 -6.13
C LEU A 48 2.77 0.94 -7.12
N PRO A 49 4.11 0.95 -7.03
CA PRO A 49 4.95 1.56 -8.06
C PRO A 49 5.30 0.58 -9.19
N ARG A 50 5.15 1.00 -10.47
CA ARG A 50 5.79 0.42 -11.68
C ARG A 50 5.27 -0.90 -12.31
N VAL A 51 4.03 -1.32 -12.08
CA VAL A 51 3.38 -2.43 -12.80
C VAL A 51 2.40 -1.89 -13.84
N PRO A 52 2.39 -2.39 -15.10
CA PRO A 52 1.33 -2.03 -16.05
C PRO A 52 -0.05 -2.45 -15.52
N ARG A 53 -1.07 -1.58 -15.64
CA ARG A 53 -2.44 -1.74 -15.10
C ARG A 53 -2.59 -1.58 -13.57
N GLN A 54 -1.82 -0.67 -12.97
CA GLN A 54 -1.87 -0.35 -11.53
C GLN A 54 -3.17 0.23 -11.00
N GLU A 55 -4.07 0.61 -11.88
CA GLU A 55 -5.31 1.31 -11.57
C GLU A 55 -6.40 0.34 -11.08
N VAL A 56 -6.20 -0.97 -11.31
CA VAL A 56 -7.19 -2.02 -11.00
C VAL A 56 -7.15 -2.41 -9.51
N LEU A 57 -6.00 -2.24 -8.85
CA LEU A 57 -5.84 -2.60 -7.43
C LEU A 57 -5.16 -1.46 -6.67
N LEU A 58 -5.97 -0.63 -6.03
CA LEU A 58 -5.52 0.39 -5.09
C LEU A 58 -5.50 -0.20 -3.67
N GLY A 59 -4.37 -0.03 -2.99
CA GLY A 59 -4.17 -0.41 -1.59
C GLY A 59 -4.13 0.79 -0.65
N LEU A 60 -3.57 0.59 0.53
CA LEU A 60 -3.40 1.65 1.52
C LEU A 60 -2.43 2.74 1.03
N PRO A 61 -2.67 4.01 1.37
CA PRO A 61 -3.58 4.47 2.43
C PRO A 61 -5.05 4.51 2.01
N LEU A 62 -5.95 4.35 2.99
CA LEU A 62 -7.38 4.60 2.83
C LEU A 62 -7.63 6.10 3.02
N ARG A 63 -8.23 6.75 2.02
CA ARG A 63 -8.76 8.10 2.11
C ARG A 63 -10.21 8.06 2.58
N LEU A 64 -10.48 8.71 3.70
CA LEU A 64 -11.83 8.89 4.24
C LEU A 64 -12.49 10.14 3.66
N ARG A 65 -13.81 10.10 3.52
CA ARG A 65 -14.62 11.30 3.29
C ARG A 65 -14.69 12.15 4.56
N PRO A 66 -14.90 13.47 4.46
CA PRO A 66 -15.01 14.34 5.64
C PRO A 66 -16.13 13.90 6.59
N GLU A 67 -17.25 13.39 6.07
CA GLU A 67 -18.38 12.90 6.87
C GLU A 67 -18.03 11.62 7.64
N GLU A 68 -17.32 10.69 6.99
CA GLU A 68 -16.84 9.45 7.60
C GLU A 68 -15.82 9.74 8.70
N ALA A 69 -14.88 10.66 8.43
CA ALA A 69 -13.89 11.09 9.42
C ALA A 69 -14.54 11.80 10.61
N HIS A 70 -15.54 12.67 10.36
CA HIS A 70 -16.27 13.35 11.42
C HIS A 70 -17.02 12.36 12.32
N LEU A 71 -17.69 11.36 11.73
CA LEU A 71 -18.39 10.32 12.47
C LEU A 71 -17.45 9.52 13.40
N LEU A 72 -16.24 9.21 12.93
CA LEU A 72 -15.24 8.51 13.73
C LEU A 72 -14.72 9.33 14.91
N LEU A 73 -14.59 10.64 14.73
CA LEU A 73 -14.21 11.57 15.79
C LEU A 73 -15.34 11.75 16.81
N ASP A 74 -16.58 11.89 16.35
CA ASP A 74 -17.76 12.08 17.20
C ASP A 74 -18.00 10.85 18.10
N LYS A 75 -17.84 9.65 17.53
CA LYS A 75 -17.90 8.38 18.26
C LYS A 75 -16.68 8.09 19.13
N LYS A 76 -15.65 8.95 19.12
CA LYS A 76 -14.38 8.81 19.85
C LYS A 76 -13.58 7.54 19.53
N ILE A 77 -13.84 6.92 18.38
CA ILE A 77 -13.15 5.70 17.92
C ILE A 77 -11.74 6.04 17.41
N ALA A 78 -11.56 7.26 16.90
CA ALA A 78 -10.33 7.66 16.22
C ALA A 78 -9.83 9.03 16.66
N ARG A 79 -8.55 9.31 16.39
CA ARG A 79 -7.88 10.58 16.68
C ARG A 79 -7.31 11.17 15.40
N LEU A 80 -7.39 12.49 15.27
CA LEU A 80 -6.78 13.20 14.16
C LEU A 80 -5.34 13.60 14.49
N VAL A 81 -4.39 13.05 13.75
CA VAL A 81 -2.95 13.36 13.84
C VAL A 81 -2.56 14.21 12.64
N SER A 82 -2.08 15.43 12.90
CA SER A 82 -1.53 16.32 11.87
C SER A 82 -0.02 16.43 12.05
N GLN A 83 0.74 15.95 11.07
CA GLN A 83 2.20 16.03 11.10
C GLN A 83 2.65 17.30 10.39
N LYS A 84 3.28 18.23 11.13
CA LYS A 84 3.76 19.53 10.60
C LYS A 84 4.70 19.38 9.41
N THR A 85 5.46 18.29 9.37
CA THR A 85 6.39 17.94 8.29
C THR A 85 5.69 17.70 6.94
N LEU A 86 4.43 17.22 6.94
CA LEU A 86 3.66 16.98 5.72
C LEU A 86 3.09 18.26 5.11
N HIS A 87 3.09 19.36 5.86
CA HIS A 87 2.65 20.68 5.39
C HIS A 87 3.78 21.50 4.77
N GLN A 88 5.04 21.12 5.03
CA GLN A 88 6.20 21.81 4.48
C GLN A 88 6.47 21.33 3.05
N GLU A 89 6.77 22.26 2.16
CA GLU A 89 7.23 21.89 0.83
C GLU A 89 8.61 21.23 0.93
N PRO A 90 8.84 20.14 0.19
CA PRO A 90 10.12 19.45 0.21
C PRO A 90 11.21 20.35 -0.38
N THR A 91 12.35 20.45 0.31
CA THR A 91 13.54 21.15 -0.20
C THR A 91 14.08 20.46 -1.46
N ASP A 92 14.66 21.23 -2.39
CA ASP A 92 15.27 20.70 -3.62
C ASP A 92 16.29 19.59 -3.39
N THR A 93 17.03 19.66 -2.29
CA THR A 93 17.99 18.63 -1.86
C THR A 93 17.30 17.30 -1.56
N LEU A 94 16.14 17.33 -0.88
CA LEU A 94 15.34 16.15 -0.56
C LEU A 94 14.72 15.55 -1.82
N VAL A 95 14.22 16.40 -2.73
CA VAL A 95 13.67 15.97 -4.02
C VAL A 95 14.73 15.24 -4.85
N ASN A 96 15.94 15.82 -4.96
CA ASN A 96 17.04 15.19 -5.68
C ASN A 96 17.49 13.88 -5.03
N LYS A 97 17.56 13.83 -3.69
CA LYS A 97 17.88 12.60 -2.96
C LYS A 97 16.86 11.49 -3.22
N LEU A 98 15.56 11.82 -3.18
CA LEU A 98 14.49 10.88 -3.49
C LEU A 98 14.57 10.39 -4.94
N LYS A 99 14.84 11.28 -5.90
CA LYS A 99 15.01 10.92 -7.31
C LYS A 99 16.14 9.92 -7.51
N ASN A 100 17.32 10.21 -6.97
CA ASN A 100 18.49 9.33 -7.05
C ASN A 100 18.22 7.97 -6.40
N TYR A 101 17.54 7.96 -5.26
CA TYR A 101 17.14 6.71 -4.59
C TYR A 101 16.18 5.88 -5.46
N ARG A 102 15.17 6.51 -6.07
CA ARG A 102 14.21 5.84 -6.97
C ARG A 102 14.88 5.28 -8.22
N GLU A 103 15.88 5.96 -8.75
CA GLU A 103 16.68 5.50 -9.89
C GLU A 103 17.57 4.31 -9.51
N LYS A 104 18.21 4.35 -8.34
CA LYS A 104 19.00 3.23 -7.81
C LYS A 104 18.14 1.97 -7.66
N LEU A 105 17.01 2.08 -6.97
CA LEU A 105 16.06 0.96 -6.81
C LEU A 105 15.55 0.41 -8.15
N PHE A 106 15.41 1.27 -9.17
CA PHE A 106 15.00 0.84 -10.50
C PHE A 106 16.04 -0.04 -11.18
N LYS A 107 17.32 0.36 -11.09
CA LYS A 107 18.41 -0.42 -11.66
C LYS A 107 18.52 -1.79 -10.99
N GLU A 108 18.47 -1.81 -9.66
CA GLU A 108 18.51 -3.04 -8.86
C GLU A 108 17.36 -4.00 -9.21
N GLN A 109 16.12 -3.49 -9.31
CA GLN A 109 14.97 -4.30 -9.71
C GLN A 109 15.12 -4.86 -11.13
N ASN A 110 15.58 -4.06 -12.09
CA ASN A 110 15.76 -4.54 -13.46
C ASN A 110 16.81 -5.65 -13.56
N GLU A 111 17.92 -5.53 -12.81
CA GLU A 111 18.92 -6.59 -12.76
C GLU A 111 18.37 -7.87 -12.16
N TYR A 112 17.60 -7.76 -11.07
CA TYR A 112 16.93 -8.89 -10.46
C TYR A 112 15.95 -9.57 -11.42
N LEU A 113 15.06 -8.80 -12.06
CA LEU A 113 14.09 -9.30 -13.02
C LEU A 113 14.74 -9.93 -14.26
N LYS A 114 15.87 -9.39 -14.74
CA LYS A 114 16.65 -10.01 -15.81
C LYS A 114 17.19 -11.38 -15.40
N LYS A 115 17.75 -11.49 -14.19
CA LYS A 115 18.25 -12.76 -13.65
C LYS A 115 17.13 -13.78 -13.50
N GLU A 116 15.98 -13.35 -12.97
CA GLU A 116 14.80 -14.20 -12.82
C GLU A 116 14.28 -14.67 -14.17
N ARG A 117 14.22 -13.78 -15.17
CA ARG A 117 13.82 -14.12 -16.54
C ARG A 117 14.75 -15.15 -17.19
N ILE A 118 16.06 -15.03 -16.99
CA ILE A 118 17.03 -16.02 -17.51
C ILE A 118 16.75 -17.39 -16.88
N LYS A 119 16.60 -17.47 -15.55
CA LYS A 119 16.26 -18.71 -14.85
C LYS A 119 14.95 -19.33 -15.34
N MET A 120 13.94 -18.51 -15.58
CA MET A 120 12.64 -18.96 -16.09
C MET A 120 12.75 -19.52 -17.53
N ILE A 121 13.56 -18.88 -18.38
CA ILE A 121 13.82 -19.37 -19.75
C ILE A 121 14.57 -20.70 -19.70
N GLU A 122 15.57 -20.83 -18.83
CA GLU A 122 16.31 -22.09 -18.63
C GLU A 122 15.38 -23.23 -18.20
N LEU A 123 14.50 -22.97 -17.23
CA LEU A 123 13.52 -23.95 -16.76
C LEU A 123 12.52 -24.36 -17.86
N GLN A 124 12.14 -23.43 -18.75
CA GLN A 124 11.16 -23.67 -19.80
C GLN A 124 11.78 -24.05 -21.16
N MET A 125 13.10 -24.24 -21.22
CA MET A 125 13.86 -24.39 -22.45
C MET A 125 13.34 -25.55 -23.32
N ASP A 126 13.03 -26.70 -22.71
CA ASP A 126 12.50 -27.87 -23.41
C ASP A 126 11.19 -27.59 -24.13
N LYS A 127 10.25 -26.90 -23.44
CA LYS A 127 8.96 -26.50 -24.01
C LYS A 127 9.12 -25.46 -25.12
N ILE A 128 10.10 -24.57 -25.01
CA ILE A 128 10.41 -23.56 -26.03
C ILE A 128 10.96 -24.24 -27.29
N ILE A 129 11.86 -25.22 -27.13
CA ILE A 129 12.45 -25.98 -28.25
C ILE A 129 11.36 -26.81 -28.94
N GLU A 130 10.51 -27.50 -28.18
CA GLU A 130 9.39 -28.28 -28.73
C GLU A 130 8.41 -27.38 -29.50
N GLY A 131 8.05 -26.23 -28.95
CA GLY A 131 7.21 -25.23 -29.61
C GLY A 131 7.84 -24.67 -30.89
N LYS A 132 9.17 -24.46 -30.93
CA LYS A 132 9.89 -24.07 -32.16
C LYS A 132 9.88 -25.19 -33.20
N ARG A 133 10.14 -26.44 -32.81
CA ARG A 133 10.11 -27.61 -33.72
C ARG A 133 8.73 -27.76 -34.37
N ARG A 134 7.65 -27.60 -33.60
CA ARG A 134 6.28 -27.67 -34.12
C ARG A 134 5.95 -26.57 -35.15
N LYS A 135 6.56 -25.39 -35.06
CA LYS A 135 6.39 -24.30 -36.04
C LYS A 135 7.25 -24.45 -37.31
N LEU A 136 8.33 -25.21 -37.23
CA LEU A 136 9.28 -25.41 -38.34
C LEU A 136 8.92 -26.63 -39.20
N TYR A 137 8.34 -27.66 -38.58
CA TYR A 137 8.06 -28.95 -39.21
C TYR A 137 6.57 -29.35 -39.23
N GLY A 138 5.69 -28.50 -38.71
CA GLY A 138 4.23 -28.64 -38.80
C GLY A 138 3.64 -27.46 -39.53
#